data_AF-X0BAY5-F1
#
_entry.id   AF-X0BAY5-F1
#
_cell.length_a   1.000
_cell.length_b   1.000
_cell.length_c   1.000
_cell.angle_alpha   90.00
_cell.angle_beta   90.00
_cell.angle_gamma   90.00
#
_symmetry.space_group_name_H-M   'P 1'
#
loop_
_entity.id
_entity.type
_entity.pdbx_description
1 polymer ?
#
loop_
_entity_poly.entity_id
_entity_poly.type
_entity_poly.pdbx_seq_one_letter_code
_entity_poly.pdbx_strand_id
1 'polypeptide(L)'
;MDTALELLGQVDIQSLTTSERRLALTRCHAITLQLKATDALQYVRDVQSFEFQFATNALSRLKALLDKIQKDNSRDRLGIFQDFSPELVIVCGLCMTVKDIIRTQADLWDEIITQARPISERLIPYLAQSAQITAAVNSSSNNNFKKRYEALQRDQGIFNRISHIKVNDVYCFHYTAPHMPGLELLARLSYTGTVALYMPDLPRDGLLRITMRWDENFLAGLFAYQTEVHDAAGFVAYSIRAHVAQYLGAYISSAIETSDMRAAELPENIVTQCVKCQGFPGQVIMVDVTVSKAECINIMEFV
;
A
#
# COMPACT_ATOMS: atom_id res chain seq x y z
N MET A 1 13.07 -0.95 27.32
CA MET A 1 13.17 -2.38 26.95
C MET A 1 14.37 -3.00 27.66
N ASP A 2 15.51 -2.29 27.72
CA ASP A 2 16.71 -2.67 28.47
C ASP A 2 16.45 -3.02 29.95
N THR A 3 15.59 -2.27 30.63
CA THR A 3 15.24 -2.51 32.05
C THR A 3 14.56 -3.86 32.28
N ALA A 4 13.79 -4.38 31.33
CA ALA A 4 13.12 -5.68 31.47
C ALA A 4 14.06 -6.88 31.24
N LEU A 5 15.05 -6.70 30.35
CA LEU A 5 16.11 -7.69 30.12
C LEU A 5 17.11 -7.72 31.29
N GLU A 6 17.43 -6.56 31.86
CA GLU A 6 18.24 -6.45 33.09
C GLU A 6 17.55 -7.09 34.29
N LEU A 7 16.24 -6.90 34.45
CA LEU A 7 15.46 -7.53 35.52
C LEU A 7 15.45 -9.06 35.43
N LEU A 8 15.45 -9.64 34.22
CA LEU A 8 15.57 -11.09 34.02
C LEU A 8 16.95 -11.64 34.47
N GLY A 9 18.01 -10.83 34.34
CA GLY A 9 19.36 -11.19 34.79
C GLY A 9 19.58 -11.10 36.30
N GLN A 10 18.67 -10.47 37.04
CA GLN A 10 18.76 -10.22 38.49
C GLN A 10 17.91 -11.19 39.33
N VAL A 11 17.12 -12.07 38.70
CA VAL A 11 16.32 -13.06 39.43
C VAL A 11 17.21 -14.20 39.93
N ASP A 12 17.27 -14.41 41.24
CA ASP A 12 17.87 -15.62 41.81
C ASP A 12 16.98 -16.84 41.54
N ILE A 13 17.31 -17.56 40.48
CA ILE A 13 16.58 -18.75 40.00
C ILE A 13 16.52 -19.85 41.07
N GLN A 14 17.48 -19.91 41.99
CA GLN A 14 17.50 -20.93 43.04
C GLN A 14 16.49 -20.65 44.16
N SER A 15 16.11 -19.40 44.37
CA SER A 15 15.11 -19.01 45.38
C SER A 15 13.66 -19.35 45.00
N LEU A 16 13.39 -19.58 43.70
CA LEU A 16 12.05 -19.86 43.20
C LEU A 16 11.54 -21.24 43.65
N THR A 17 10.26 -21.34 43.96
CA THR A 17 9.58 -22.63 44.18
C THR A 17 9.51 -23.45 42.89
N THR A 18 9.28 -24.76 42.99
CA THR A 18 9.15 -25.64 41.82
C THR A 18 8.04 -25.19 40.86
N SER A 19 6.91 -24.69 41.37
CA SER A 19 5.82 -24.16 40.54
C SER A 19 6.20 -22.87 39.81
N GLU A 20 6.89 -21.96 40.49
CA GLU A 20 7.37 -20.70 39.89
C GLU A 20 8.44 -20.96 38.83
N ARG A 21 9.38 -21.88 39.08
CA ARG A 21 10.37 -22.30 38.07
C ARG A 21 9.71 -22.88 36.83
N ARG A 22 8.69 -23.73 36.99
CA ARG A 22 7.95 -24.32 35.87
C ARG A 22 7.23 -23.23 35.06
N LEU A 23 6.56 -22.30 35.73
CA LEU A 23 5.89 -21.17 35.09
C LEU A 23 6.88 -20.27 34.34
N ALA A 24 8.02 -19.94 34.97
CA ALA A 24 9.08 -19.14 34.37
C ALA A 24 9.65 -19.81 33.11
N LEU A 25 9.95 -21.12 33.18
CA LEU A 25 10.42 -21.88 32.02
C LEU A 25 9.40 -21.86 30.87
N THR A 26 8.11 -22.05 31.16
CA THR A 26 7.05 -21.95 30.14
C THR A 26 6.99 -20.57 29.49
N ARG A 27 7.11 -19.50 30.28
CA ARG A 27 7.12 -18.12 29.77
C ARG A 27 8.37 -17.81 28.93
N CYS A 28 9.55 -18.22 29.40
CA CYS A 28 10.81 -18.05 28.67
C CYS A 28 10.78 -18.82 27.35
N HIS A 29 10.20 -20.02 27.33
CA HIS A 29 10.04 -20.80 26.11
C HIS A 29 9.12 -20.08 25.10
N ALA A 30 7.96 -19.58 25.55
CA ALA A 30 7.05 -18.83 24.70
C ALA A 30 7.70 -17.55 24.12
N ILE A 31 8.39 -16.76 24.95
CA ILE A 31 9.12 -15.57 24.50
C ILE A 31 10.22 -15.95 23.50
N THR A 32 10.94 -17.05 23.75
CA THR A 32 11.98 -17.54 22.84
C THR A 32 11.40 -17.91 21.47
N LEU A 33 10.23 -18.57 21.43
CA LEU A 33 9.54 -18.89 20.19
C LEU A 33 9.13 -17.61 19.44
N GLN A 34 8.54 -16.64 20.16
CA GLN A 34 8.13 -15.36 19.59
C GLN A 34 9.29 -14.59 18.97
N LEU A 35 10.42 -14.50 19.68
CA LEU A 35 11.63 -13.84 19.18
C LEU A 35 12.20 -14.55 17.96
N LYS A 36 12.32 -15.89 17.99
CA LYS A 36 12.79 -16.67 16.84
C LYS A 36 11.89 -16.52 15.62
N ALA A 37 10.57 -16.44 15.81
CA ALA A 37 9.63 -16.19 14.74
C ALA A 37 9.78 -14.77 14.17
N THR A 38 9.97 -13.77 15.03
CA THR A 38 10.25 -12.39 14.60
C THR A 38 11.54 -12.30 13.79
N ASP A 39 12.61 -12.96 14.23
CA ASP A 39 13.89 -13.01 13.50
C ASP A 39 13.73 -13.71 12.15
N ALA A 40 12.95 -14.80 12.11
CA ALA A 40 12.66 -15.51 10.86
C ALA A 40 11.90 -14.65 9.84
N LEU A 41 11.16 -13.62 10.29
CA LEU A 41 10.37 -12.71 9.44
C LEU A 41 11.01 -11.33 9.26
N GLN A 42 12.23 -11.12 9.76
CA GLN A 42 12.88 -9.81 9.81
C GLN A 42 12.93 -9.12 8.45
N TYR A 43 13.17 -9.87 7.38
CA TYR A 43 13.36 -9.34 6.02
C TYR A 43 12.16 -8.54 5.49
N VAL A 44 10.93 -8.90 5.87
CA VAL A 44 9.72 -8.19 5.37
C VAL A 44 9.30 -7.02 6.25
N ARG A 45 10.00 -6.73 7.35
CA ARG A 45 9.57 -5.69 8.31
C ARG A 45 9.65 -4.29 7.70
N ASP A 46 10.65 -4.04 6.86
CA ASP A 46 10.96 -2.72 6.30
C ASP A 46 10.52 -2.54 4.83
N VAL A 47 9.72 -3.47 4.29
CA VAL A 47 9.26 -3.47 2.89
C VAL A 47 8.50 -2.21 2.49
N GLN A 48 7.97 -1.46 3.47
CA GLN A 48 7.23 -0.22 3.24
C GLN A 48 8.14 1.02 3.07
N SER A 49 9.47 0.87 3.19
CA SER A 49 10.40 1.98 3.00
C SER A 49 10.47 2.40 1.52
N PHE A 50 10.56 3.71 1.28
CA PHE A 50 10.53 4.32 -0.06
C PHE A 50 11.62 3.78 -1.02
N GLU A 51 12.78 3.41 -0.49
CA GLU A 51 13.92 2.89 -1.29
C GLU A 51 14.04 1.36 -1.22
N PHE A 52 13.06 0.67 -0.65
CA PHE A 52 13.16 -0.77 -0.45
C PHE A 52 13.11 -1.52 -1.78
N GLN A 53 14.14 -2.31 -2.05
CA GLN A 53 14.17 -3.26 -3.16
C GLN A 53 14.30 -4.67 -2.61
N PHE A 54 13.55 -5.61 -3.20
CA PHE A 54 13.71 -7.00 -2.83
C PHE A 54 15.07 -7.51 -3.33
N ALA A 55 15.91 -7.94 -2.40
CA ALA A 55 17.16 -8.62 -2.68
C ALA A 55 16.92 -9.86 -3.55
N THR A 56 17.80 -10.06 -4.54
CA THR A 56 17.71 -11.16 -5.51
C THR A 56 17.64 -12.54 -4.85
N ASN A 57 18.32 -12.72 -3.71
CA ASN A 57 18.29 -13.97 -2.96
C ASN A 57 16.90 -14.25 -2.35
N ALA A 58 16.19 -13.23 -1.87
CA ALA A 58 14.84 -13.35 -1.34
C ALA A 58 13.83 -13.72 -2.44
N LEU A 59 13.92 -13.06 -3.60
CA LEU A 59 13.11 -13.41 -4.77
C LEU A 59 13.39 -14.83 -5.28
N SER A 60 14.65 -15.26 -5.23
CA SER A 60 15.05 -16.63 -5.57
C SER A 60 14.48 -17.66 -4.59
N ARG A 61 14.47 -17.35 -3.27
CA ARG A 61 13.82 -18.18 -2.26
C ARG A 61 12.33 -18.32 -2.51
N LEU A 62 11.66 -17.20 -2.80
CA LEU A 62 10.23 -17.19 -3.13
C LEU A 62 9.94 -18.08 -4.33
N LYS A 63 10.66 -17.89 -5.44
CA LYS A 63 10.53 -18.73 -6.63
C LYS A 63 10.74 -20.22 -6.30
N ALA A 64 11.80 -20.55 -5.57
CA ALA A 64 12.10 -21.93 -5.18
C ALA A 64 11.01 -22.55 -4.30
N LEU A 65 10.39 -21.77 -3.40
CA LEU A 65 9.24 -22.20 -2.62
C LEU A 65 8.04 -22.49 -3.53
N LEU A 66 7.68 -21.55 -4.41
CA LEU A 66 6.56 -21.70 -5.34
C LEU A 66 6.71 -22.93 -6.24
N ASP A 67 7.92 -23.18 -6.74
CA ASP A 67 8.26 -24.37 -7.56
C ASP A 67 8.09 -25.69 -6.80
N LYS A 68 8.21 -25.67 -5.46
CA LYS A 68 8.11 -26.86 -4.60
C LYS A 68 6.71 -27.13 -4.05
N ILE A 69 5.82 -26.13 -4.06
CA ILE A 69 4.40 -26.28 -3.69
C ILE A 69 3.66 -26.93 -4.86
N GLN A 70 3.86 -28.24 -5.08
CA GLN A 70 3.11 -29.03 -6.07
C GLN A 70 1.99 -29.84 -5.40
N LYS A 71 0.94 -30.14 -6.19
CA LYS A 71 -0.32 -30.78 -5.76
C LYS A 71 -0.15 -32.12 -5.02
N ASP A 72 0.97 -32.82 -5.18
CA ASP A 72 1.15 -34.18 -4.64
C ASP A 72 1.82 -34.25 -3.25
N ASN A 73 2.14 -33.11 -2.62
CA ASN A 73 2.80 -33.08 -1.31
C ASN A 73 1.82 -32.93 -0.12
N SER A 74 0.68 -33.62 -0.15
CA SER A 74 -0.41 -33.48 0.83
C SER A 74 -0.06 -33.86 2.28
N ARG A 75 1.13 -34.43 2.52
CA ARG A 75 1.61 -34.82 3.86
C ARG A 75 2.77 -33.99 4.43
N ASP A 76 3.33 -33.07 3.64
CA ASP A 76 4.43 -32.20 4.08
C ASP A 76 3.94 -30.77 4.34
N ARG A 77 4.65 -30.01 5.18
CA ARG A 77 4.34 -28.58 5.44
C ARG A 77 4.24 -27.74 4.16
N LEU A 78 4.91 -28.16 3.09
CA LEU A 78 4.81 -27.53 1.77
C LEU A 78 3.43 -27.69 1.13
N GLY A 79 2.69 -28.75 1.46
CA GLY A 79 1.30 -28.93 1.02
C GLY A 79 0.36 -27.89 1.63
N ILE A 80 0.57 -27.51 2.90
CA ILE A 80 -0.28 -26.55 3.63
C ILE A 80 -0.26 -25.16 2.98
N PHE A 81 0.84 -24.79 2.31
CA PHE A 81 0.93 -23.53 1.56
C PHE A 81 -0.11 -23.41 0.44
N GLN A 82 -0.70 -24.51 -0.02
CA GLN A 82 -1.79 -24.45 -1.00
C GLN A 82 -3.05 -23.81 -0.43
N ASP A 83 -3.27 -23.96 0.89
CA ASP A 83 -4.44 -23.44 1.59
C ASP A 83 -4.20 -22.02 2.13
N PHE A 84 -2.94 -21.58 2.23
CA PHE A 84 -2.59 -20.23 2.66
C PHE A 84 -2.84 -19.19 1.58
N SER A 85 -3.22 -17.98 1.99
CA SER A 85 -3.44 -16.85 1.09
C SER A 85 -2.15 -16.42 0.38
N PRO A 86 -2.21 -15.88 -0.86
CA PRO A 86 -1.02 -15.60 -1.65
C PRO A 86 0.00 -14.69 -0.95
N GLU A 87 -0.47 -13.66 -0.24
CA GLU A 87 0.36 -12.74 0.53
C GLU A 87 1.15 -13.43 1.65
N LEU A 88 0.53 -14.40 2.34
CA LEU A 88 1.18 -15.17 3.39
C LEU A 88 2.27 -16.08 2.81
N VAL A 89 1.99 -16.73 1.67
CA VAL A 89 2.98 -17.53 0.95
C VAL A 89 4.16 -16.67 0.50
N ILE A 90 3.88 -15.46 -0.02
CA ILE A 90 4.92 -14.52 -0.45
C ILE A 90 5.80 -14.11 0.73
N VAL A 91 5.22 -13.67 1.85
CA VAL A 91 5.98 -13.29 3.05
C VAL A 91 6.89 -14.42 3.52
N CYS A 92 6.35 -15.63 3.69
CA CYS A 92 7.14 -16.79 4.09
C CYS A 92 8.23 -17.13 3.07
N GLY A 93 7.94 -17.07 1.77
CA GLY A 93 8.89 -17.38 0.70
C GLY A 93 10.01 -16.35 0.54
N LEU A 94 9.77 -15.09 0.88
CA LEU A 94 10.80 -14.06 0.91
C LEU A 94 11.76 -14.25 2.08
N CYS A 95 11.27 -14.72 3.22
CA CYS A 95 12.05 -14.81 4.45
C CYS A 95 12.76 -16.15 4.64
N MET A 96 12.10 -17.26 4.32
CA MET A 96 12.57 -18.60 4.66
C MET A 96 12.95 -19.41 3.43
N THR A 97 13.98 -20.25 3.54
CA THR A 97 14.25 -21.25 2.50
C THR A 97 13.30 -22.44 2.64
N VAL A 98 13.11 -23.20 1.55
CA VAL A 98 12.38 -24.47 1.58
C VAL A 98 12.95 -25.43 2.63
N LYS A 99 14.27 -25.42 2.81
CA LYS A 99 14.97 -26.24 3.80
C LYS A 99 14.60 -25.85 5.22
N ASP A 100 14.50 -24.54 5.50
CA ASP A 100 14.10 -24.03 6.80
C ASP A 100 12.66 -24.44 7.11
N ILE A 101 11.74 -24.20 6.17
CA ILE A 101 10.31 -24.58 6.30
C ILE A 101 10.14 -26.06 6.67
N ILE A 102 10.86 -26.96 6.00
CA ILE A 102 10.80 -28.40 6.26
C ILE A 102 11.38 -28.74 7.64
N ARG A 103 12.44 -28.07 8.08
CA ARG A 103 13.21 -28.41 9.29
C ARG A 103 12.76 -27.70 10.57
N THR A 104 11.99 -26.62 10.45
CA THR A 104 11.50 -25.85 11.61
C THR A 104 10.73 -26.77 12.57
N GLN A 105 10.75 -26.50 13.87
CA GLN A 105 9.94 -27.28 14.82
C GLN A 105 8.46 -26.87 14.72
N ALA A 106 7.52 -27.74 15.09
CA ALA A 106 6.10 -27.48 14.87
C ALA A 106 5.60 -26.25 15.65
N ASP A 107 6.01 -26.13 16.91
CA ASP A 107 5.77 -24.97 17.78
C ASP A 107 6.29 -23.65 17.20
N LEU A 108 7.52 -23.65 16.67
CA LEU A 108 8.10 -22.48 16.02
C LEU A 108 7.41 -22.16 14.69
N TRP A 109 6.99 -23.19 13.95
CA TRP A 109 6.26 -23.00 12.70
C TRP A 109 4.91 -22.33 12.94
N ASP A 110 4.16 -22.80 13.93
CA ASP A 110 2.86 -22.24 14.29
C ASP A 110 3.00 -20.78 14.74
N GLU A 111 4.04 -20.46 15.51
CA GLU A 111 4.33 -19.07 15.92
C GLU A 111 4.75 -18.19 14.72
N ILE A 112 5.56 -18.70 13.78
CA ILE A 112 5.90 -17.98 12.54
C ILE A 112 4.63 -17.64 11.75
N ILE A 113 3.72 -18.60 11.55
CA ILE A 113 2.48 -18.34 10.82
C ILE A 113 1.57 -17.36 11.57
N THR A 114 1.54 -17.45 12.90
CA THR A 114 0.78 -16.54 13.76
C THR A 114 1.26 -15.09 13.59
N GLN A 115 2.58 -14.86 13.55
CA GLN A 115 3.14 -13.52 13.34
C GLN A 115 3.11 -13.08 11.87
N ALA A 116 3.26 -14.01 10.93
CA ALA A 116 3.30 -13.69 9.50
C ALA A 116 1.96 -13.23 8.95
N ARG A 117 0.83 -13.74 9.47
CA ARG A 117 -0.53 -13.38 9.00
C ARG A 117 -0.84 -11.87 9.10
N PRO A 118 -0.72 -11.21 10.27
CA PRO A 118 -0.95 -9.76 10.34
C PRO A 118 0.09 -8.96 9.55
N ILE A 119 1.32 -9.47 9.40
CA ILE A 119 2.35 -8.84 8.55
C ILE A 119 1.94 -8.91 7.08
N SER A 120 1.50 -10.08 6.60
CA SER A 120 1.11 -10.28 5.22
C SER A 120 -0.08 -9.43 4.85
N GLU A 121 -1.11 -9.37 5.72
CA GLU A 121 -2.29 -8.51 5.53
C GLU A 121 -1.93 -7.03 5.38
N ARG A 122 -1.05 -6.52 6.25
CA ARG A 122 -0.55 -5.14 6.17
C ARG A 122 0.27 -4.86 4.90
N LEU A 123 0.97 -5.87 4.39
CA LEU A 123 1.84 -5.74 3.23
C LEU A 123 1.14 -6.03 1.89
N ILE A 124 -0.13 -6.45 1.89
CA ILE A 124 -0.87 -6.79 0.67
C ILE A 124 -0.67 -5.77 -0.46
N PRO A 125 -0.84 -4.45 -0.26
CA PRO A 125 -0.71 -3.48 -1.35
C PRO A 125 0.67 -3.51 -1.99
N TYR A 126 1.73 -3.55 -1.17
CA TYR A 126 3.12 -3.57 -1.62
C TYR A 126 3.48 -4.88 -2.34
N LEU A 127 3.03 -6.01 -1.80
CA LEU A 127 3.32 -7.32 -2.38
C LEU A 127 2.61 -7.51 -3.72
N ALA A 128 1.36 -7.05 -3.82
CA ALA A 128 0.56 -7.21 -5.01
C ALA A 128 1.00 -6.25 -6.15
N GLN A 129 1.50 -5.04 -5.83
CA GLN A 129 1.96 -4.05 -6.82
C GLN A 129 3.40 -4.29 -7.29
N SER A 130 4.22 -4.98 -6.50
CA SER A 130 5.64 -5.13 -6.81
C SER A 130 5.89 -5.87 -8.14
N ALA A 131 6.53 -5.18 -9.08
CA ALA A 131 7.02 -5.78 -10.34
C ALA A 131 8.05 -6.90 -10.08
N GLN A 132 8.88 -6.78 -9.04
CA GLN A 132 9.87 -7.79 -8.65
C GLN A 132 9.19 -9.09 -8.17
N ILE A 133 8.14 -8.97 -7.34
CA ILE A 133 7.33 -10.12 -6.90
C ILE A 133 6.60 -10.73 -8.08
N THR A 134 5.99 -9.90 -8.93
CA THR A 134 5.29 -10.36 -10.14
C THR A 134 6.23 -11.15 -11.06
N ALA A 135 7.45 -10.68 -11.28
CA ALA A 135 8.46 -11.40 -12.05
C ALA A 135 8.87 -12.74 -11.39
N ALA A 136 9.07 -12.76 -10.07
CA ALA A 136 9.38 -13.98 -9.33
C ALA A 136 8.24 -15.02 -9.40
N VAL A 137 6.98 -14.57 -9.26
CA VAL A 137 5.79 -15.42 -9.37
C VAL A 137 5.65 -15.96 -10.81
N ASN A 138 5.79 -15.12 -11.82
CA ASN A 138 5.66 -15.50 -13.23
C ASN A 138 6.76 -16.45 -13.71
N SER A 139 7.98 -16.31 -13.17
CA SER A 139 9.09 -17.22 -13.45
C SER A 139 8.96 -18.58 -12.75
N SER A 140 8.06 -18.73 -11.78
CA SER A 140 7.78 -20.03 -11.15
C SER A 140 6.98 -20.97 -12.06
N SER A 141 7.04 -22.25 -11.76
CA SER A 141 6.28 -23.33 -12.42
C SER A 141 4.85 -23.49 -11.86
N ASN A 142 4.48 -22.74 -10.82
CA ASN A 142 3.23 -22.95 -10.09
C ASN A 142 2.05 -22.16 -10.68
N ASN A 143 1.43 -22.72 -11.72
CA ASN A 143 0.31 -22.09 -12.41
C ASN A 143 -0.93 -21.87 -11.52
N ASN A 144 -1.12 -22.68 -10.48
CA ASN A 144 -2.24 -22.48 -9.53
C ASN A 144 -2.00 -21.24 -8.68
N PHE A 145 -0.78 -21.09 -8.15
CA PHE A 145 -0.41 -19.91 -7.38
C PHE A 145 -0.49 -18.63 -8.22
N LYS A 146 -0.03 -18.66 -9.49
CA LYS A 146 -0.14 -17.52 -10.42
C LYS A 146 -1.58 -16.99 -10.51
N LYS A 147 -2.55 -17.88 -10.74
CA LYS A 147 -3.97 -17.49 -10.82
C LYS A 147 -4.50 -16.87 -9.52
N ARG A 148 -4.07 -17.40 -8.37
CA ARG A 148 -4.48 -16.86 -7.05
C ARG A 148 -3.84 -15.51 -6.79
N TYR A 149 -2.58 -15.32 -7.18
CA TYR A 149 -1.89 -14.04 -7.10
C TYR A 149 -2.52 -13.00 -8.05
N GLU A 150 -2.85 -13.36 -9.29
CA GLU A 150 -3.60 -12.51 -10.22
C GLU A 150 -4.98 -12.10 -9.66
N ALA A 151 -5.67 -13.00 -8.94
CA ALA A 151 -6.91 -12.67 -8.24
C ALA A 151 -6.65 -11.66 -7.11
N LEU A 152 -5.63 -11.87 -6.28
CA LEU A 152 -5.23 -10.91 -5.24
C LEU A 152 -4.93 -9.53 -5.83
N GLN A 153 -4.19 -9.47 -6.95
CA GLN A 153 -3.89 -8.20 -7.62
C GLN A 153 -5.15 -7.51 -8.16
N ARG A 154 -6.12 -8.27 -8.68
CA ARG A 154 -7.43 -7.73 -9.08
C ARG A 154 -8.21 -7.18 -7.89
N ASP A 155 -8.24 -7.90 -6.77
CA ASP A 155 -8.93 -7.46 -5.55
C ASP A 155 -8.32 -6.19 -4.96
N GLN A 156 -7.01 -5.97 -5.14
CA GLN A 156 -6.31 -4.75 -4.75
C GLN A 156 -6.46 -3.59 -5.76
N GLY A 157 -7.25 -3.75 -6.82
CA GLY A 157 -7.47 -2.71 -7.81
C GLY A 157 -6.28 -2.43 -8.72
N ILE A 158 -5.22 -3.24 -8.66
CA ILE A 158 -4.02 -3.15 -9.51
C ILE A 158 -4.38 -3.43 -10.98
N PHE A 159 -5.56 -4.02 -11.22
CA PHE A 159 -6.06 -4.37 -12.55
C PHE A 159 -7.46 -3.85 -12.88
N ASN A 160 -8.04 -2.90 -12.15
CA ASN A 160 -9.33 -2.32 -12.54
C ASN A 160 -9.16 -1.13 -13.49
N ARG A 161 -8.52 -1.38 -14.64
CA ARG A 161 -8.56 -0.46 -15.79
C ARG A 161 -9.98 -0.44 -16.33
N ILE A 162 -10.79 0.51 -15.90
CA ILE A 162 -12.10 0.75 -16.53
C ILE A 162 -11.83 1.66 -17.72
N SER A 163 -11.89 1.11 -18.93
CA SER A 163 -11.60 1.81 -20.20
C SER A 163 -12.72 2.70 -20.73
N HIS A 164 -13.85 2.76 -20.04
CA HIS A 164 -15.08 3.36 -20.57
C HIS A 164 -15.75 4.32 -19.57
N ILE A 165 -14.98 5.01 -18.75
CA ILE A 165 -15.53 6.10 -17.93
C ILE A 165 -15.44 7.40 -18.70
N LYS A 166 -16.56 8.11 -18.81
CA LYS A 166 -16.63 9.42 -19.45
C LYS A 166 -16.46 10.51 -18.38
N VAL A 167 -15.38 11.28 -18.46
CA VAL A 167 -15.08 12.41 -17.56
C VAL A 167 -14.91 13.67 -18.39
N ASN A 168 -15.69 14.72 -18.09
CA ASN A 168 -15.70 15.99 -18.87
C ASN A 168 -15.80 15.75 -20.39
N ASP A 169 -16.73 14.87 -20.78
CA ASP A 169 -16.94 14.44 -22.17
C ASP A 169 -15.83 13.65 -22.86
N VAL A 170 -14.77 13.27 -22.14
CA VAL A 170 -13.66 12.47 -22.66
C VAL A 170 -13.71 11.05 -22.08
N TYR A 171 -13.48 10.04 -22.92
CA TYR A 171 -13.30 8.67 -22.46
C TYR A 171 -11.92 8.50 -21.84
N CYS A 172 -11.91 8.04 -20.60
CA CYS A 172 -10.72 7.85 -19.80
C CYS A 172 -10.61 6.41 -19.31
N PHE A 173 -9.37 5.95 -19.21
CA PHE A 173 -8.98 4.82 -18.39
C PHE A 173 -8.94 5.26 -16.94
N HIS A 174 -9.69 4.58 -16.08
CA HIS A 174 -9.71 4.83 -14.65
C HIS A 174 -8.81 3.85 -13.90
N TYR A 175 -8.07 4.38 -12.92
CA TYR A 175 -7.19 3.67 -12.01
C TYR A 175 -7.39 4.19 -10.59
N THR A 176 -7.13 3.37 -9.58
CA THR A 176 -7.11 3.78 -8.18
C THR A 176 -5.71 3.60 -7.62
N ALA A 177 -5.10 4.70 -7.15
CA ALA A 177 -3.78 4.70 -6.53
C ALA A 177 -3.95 4.83 -5.01
N PRO A 178 -3.91 3.72 -4.24
CA PRO A 178 -4.01 3.78 -2.79
C PRO A 178 -2.74 4.29 -2.12
N HIS A 179 -1.55 3.99 -2.66
CA HIS A 179 -0.26 4.30 -2.03
C HIS A 179 0.84 4.62 -3.04
N MET A 180 0.79 5.80 -3.65
CA MET A 180 1.80 6.24 -4.61
C MET A 180 2.69 7.34 -4.02
N PRO A 181 4.03 7.23 -4.09
CA PRO A 181 4.94 8.25 -3.58
C PRO A 181 4.73 9.64 -4.21
N GLY A 182 4.51 10.67 -3.40
CA GLY A 182 4.15 12.02 -3.85
C GLY A 182 2.65 12.31 -3.84
N LEU A 183 1.77 11.30 -3.72
CA LEU A 183 0.32 11.47 -3.56
C LEU A 183 -0.16 11.22 -2.13
N GLU A 184 0.73 11.04 -1.15
CA GLU A 184 0.36 10.69 0.22
C GLU A 184 -0.54 11.73 0.86
N LEU A 185 -0.32 13.02 0.56
CA LEU A 185 -1.15 14.08 1.10
C LEU A 185 -2.57 14.03 0.54
N LEU A 186 -2.74 13.81 -0.77
CA LEU A 186 -4.07 13.59 -1.37
C LEU A 186 -4.75 12.34 -0.83
N ALA A 187 -4.02 11.23 -0.74
CA ALA A 187 -4.54 9.99 -0.20
C ALA A 187 -5.03 10.18 1.25
N ARG A 188 -4.29 10.94 2.07
CA ARG A 188 -4.69 11.28 3.45
C ARG A 188 -5.92 12.17 3.54
N LEU A 189 -6.10 13.09 2.59
CA LEU A 189 -7.28 13.96 2.52
C LEU A 189 -8.52 13.18 2.04
N SER A 190 -8.32 12.15 1.21
CA SER A 190 -9.38 11.32 0.66
C SER A 190 -10.10 10.49 1.72
N TYR A 191 -11.44 10.45 1.64
CA TYR A 191 -12.29 9.63 2.51
C TYR A 191 -11.96 8.14 2.41
N THR A 192 -11.57 7.68 1.22
CA THR A 192 -11.24 6.27 0.94
C THR A 192 -9.77 5.94 1.18
N GLY A 193 -8.93 6.92 1.51
CA GLY A 193 -7.48 6.73 1.54
C GLY A 193 -6.85 6.53 0.15
N THR A 194 -7.58 6.83 -0.94
CA THR A 194 -7.14 6.56 -2.31
C THR A 194 -7.32 7.77 -3.23
N VAL A 195 -6.50 7.83 -4.29
CA VAL A 195 -6.62 8.81 -5.38
C VAL A 195 -7.12 8.10 -6.64
N ALA A 196 -8.20 8.59 -7.23
CA ALA A 196 -8.66 8.12 -8.53
C ALA A 196 -7.88 8.85 -9.63
N LEU A 197 -7.34 8.11 -10.60
CA LEU A 197 -6.64 8.63 -11.76
C LEU A 197 -7.47 8.34 -13.01
N TYR A 198 -7.70 9.35 -13.83
CA TYR A 198 -8.37 9.26 -15.12
C TYR A 198 -7.40 9.70 -16.21
N MET A 199 -6.89 8.72 -16.96
CA MET A 199 -6.03 8.97 -18.11
C MET A 199 -6.86 8.95 -19.39
N PRO A 200 -6.91 10.05 -20.17
CA PRO A 200 -7.63 10.05 -21.43
C PRO A 200 -6.92 9.19 -22.48
N ASP A 201 -7.71 8.57 -23.35
CA ASP A 201 -7.17 7.84 -24.51
C ASP A 201 -6.49 8.81 -25.51
N LEU A 202 -6.98 10.06 -25.55
CA LEU A 202 -6.44 11.14 -26.36
C LEU A 202 -5.12 11.73 -25.79
N PRO A 203 -4.29 12.40 -26.61
CA PRO A 203 -3.11 13.13 -26.15
C PRO A 203 -3.54 14.45 -25.49
N ARG A 204 -4.10 14.37 -24.29
CA ARG A 204 -4.52 15.49 -23.45
C ARG A 204 -4.16 15.21 -22.00
N ASP A 205 -4.15 16.25 -21.18
CA ASP A 205 -3.98 16.14 -19.73
C ASP A 205 -4.91 15.10 -19.11
N GLY A 206 -4.41 14.39 -18.11
CA GLY A 206 -5.21 13.51 -17.27
C GLY A 206 -5.68 14.21 -16.00
N LEU A 207 -6.40 13.45 -15.18
CA LEU A 207 -7.06 13.97 -13.99
C LEU A 207 -6.84 13.05 -12.80
N LEU A 208 -6.37 13.62 -11.70
CA LEU A 208 -6.43 13.02 -10.38
C LEU A 208 -7.68 13.53 -9.66
N ARG A 209 -8.38 12.66 -8.95
CA ARG A 209 -9.57 12.99 -8.19
C ARG A 209 -9.53 12.37 -6.81
N ILE A 210 -9.84 13.18 -5.81
CA ILE A 210 -10.15 12.70 -4.46
C ILE A 210 -11.54 13.18 -4.06
N THR A 211 -12.18 12.39 -3.20
CA THR A 211 -13.40 12.82 -2.49
C THR A 211 -13.06 12.90 -1.01
N MET A 212 -13.24 14.06 -0.41
CA MET A 212 -12.97 14.31 1.00
C MET A 212 -14.22 14.77 1.74
N ARG A 213 -14.17 14.73 3.07
CA ARG A 213 -15.23 15.28 3.92
C ARG A 213 -15.29 16.79 3.77
N TRP A 214 -16.46 17.36 4.02
CA TRP A 214 -16.63 18.81 4.09
C TRP A 214 -15.68 19.43 5.12
N ASP A 215 -14.84 20.37 4.68
CA ASP A 215 -13.86 21.09 5.49
C ASP A 215 -13.78 22.55 5.01
N GLU A 216 -14.32 23.45 5.83
CA GLU A 216 -14.39 24.88 5.52
C GLU A 216 -13.01 25.56 5.57
N ASN A 217 -12.11 25.09 6.42
CA ASN A 217 -10.75 25.64 6.50
C ASN A 217 -9.96 25.29 5.23
N PHE A 218 -10.13 24.06 4.75
CA PHE A 218 -9.55 23.63 3.47
C PHE A 218 -10.11 24.46 2.31
N LEU A 219 -11.43 24.67 2.26
CA LEU A 219 -12.09 25.45 1.21
C LEU A 219 -11.69 26.93 1.23
N ALA A 220 -11.69 27.56 2.40
CA ALA A 220 -11.28 28.95 2.56
C ALA A 220 -9.79 29.13 2.23
N GLY A 221 -8.96 28.18 2.68
CA GLY A 221 -7.51 28.22 2.49
C GLY A 221 -7.07 28.02 1.05
N LEU A 222 -7.56 26.98 0.37
CA LEU A 222 -7.13 26.64 -0.98
C LEU A 222 -7.95 27.33 -2.07
N PHE A 223 -9.25 27.58 -1.86
CA PHE A 223 -10.17 28.07 -2.90
C PHE A 223 -10.73 29.48 -2.64
N ALA A 224 -10.29 30.17 -1.58
CA ALA A 224 -10.86 31.45 -1.14
C ALA A 224 -12.39 31.40 -0.94
N TYR A 225 -12.93 30.22 -0.62
CA TYR A 225 -14.38 30.05 -0.46
C TYR A 225 -14.87 30.78 0.79
N GLN A 226 -15.94 31.58 0.64
CA GLN A 226 -16.61 32.29 1.73
C GLN A 226 -18.06 31.82 1.85
N THR A 227 -18.45 31.47 3.07
CA THR A 227 -19.74 30.88 3.45
C THR A 227 -20.82 31.96 3.58
N GLU A 228 -21.28 32.55 2.46
CA GLU A 228 -22.36 33.54 2.55
C GLU A 228 -23.76 32.99 2.22
N VAL A 229 -23.91 31.91 1.44
CA VAL A 229 -25.22 31.21 1.27
C VAL A 229 -25.00 29.74 0.92
N HIS A 230 -25.59 28.82 1.69
CA HIS A 230 -25.58 27.38 1.38
C HIS A 230 -26.65 27.05 0.34
N ASP A 231 -26.31 27.12 -0.94
CA ASP A 231 -27.12 26.47 -1.97
C ASP A 231 -26.82 24.96 -1.95
N ALA A 232 -27.87 24.15 -1.75
CA ALA A 232 -27.78 22.70 -1.80
C ALA A 232 -27.39 22.17 -3.19
N ALA A 233 -27.47 23.00 -4.23
CA ALA A 233 -27.03 22.68 -5.59
C ALA A 233 -25.51 22.44 -5.71
N GLY A 234 -24.72 22.83 -4.70
CA GLY A 234 -23.27 22.75 -4.71
C GLY A 234 -22.62 23.90 -5.48
N PHE A 235 -21.28 23.94 -5.47
CA PHE A 235 -20.51 24.98 -6.15
C PHE A 235 -19.25 24.42 -6.79
N VAL A 236 -18.72 25.17 -7.75
CA VAL A 236 -17.40 24.95 -8.35
C VAL A 236 -16.48 26.09 -7.94
N ALA A 237 -15.29 25.78 -7.44
CA ALA A 237 -14.26 26.78 -7.18
C ALA A 237 -12.90 26.31 -7.72
N TYR A 238 -12.03 27.28 -7.99
CA TYR A 238 -10.67 27.09 -8.51
C TYR A 238 -9.66 27.50 -7.45
N SER A 239 -8.54 26.79 -7.37
CA SER A 239 -7.59 27.00 -6.29
C SER A 239 -6.77 28.28 -6.49
N ILE A 240 -6.34 28.87 -5.37
CA ILE A 240 -5.32 29.91 -5.35
C ILE A 240 -3.98 29.24 -5.69
N ARG A 241 -3.36 29.69 -6.79
CA ARG A 241 -2.14 29.08 -7.35
C ARG A 241 -1.02 28.94 -6.31
N ALA A 242 -0.79 30.00 -5.54
CA ALA A 242 0.27 30.05 -4.52
C ALA A 242 0.06 29.05 -3.37
N HIS A 243 -1.15 28.55 -3.16
CA HIS A 243 -1.49 27.68 -2.02
C HIS A 243 -1.49 26.20 -2.38
N VAL A 244 -1.40 25.82 -3.66
CA VAL A 244 -1.46 24.42 -4.10
C VAL A 244 -0.41 23.56 -3.38
N ALA A 245 0.85 23.99 -3.34
CA ALA A 245 1.93 23.24 -2.69
C ALA A 245 1.69 23.00 -1.19
N GLN A 246 1.10 23.98 -0.50
CA GLN A 246 0.82 23.90 0.93
C GLN A 246 -0.28 22.89 1.25
N TYR A 247 -1.35 22.83 0.45
CA TYR A 247 -2.52 22.02 0.73
C TYR A 247 -2.52 20.66 0.05
N LEU A 248 -1.95 20.56 -1.15
CA LEU A 248 -1.95 19.34 -1.97
C LEU A 248 -0.56 18.72 -2.12
N GLY A 249 0.49 19.42 -1.70
CA GLY A 249 1.87 18.91 -1.66
C GLY A 249 2.73 19.42 -2.82
N ALA A 250 4.05 19.41 -2.60
CA ALA A 250 5.02 19.92 -3.56
C ALA A 250 5.04 19.12 -4.88
N TYR A 251 4.86 17.79 -4.79
CA TYR A 251 4.79 16.93 -5.97
C TYR A 251 3.65 17.34 -6.90
N ILE A 252 2.45 17.58 -6.35
CA ILE A 252 1.29 18.04 -7.12
C ILE A 252 1.54 19.41 -7.73
N SER A 253 2.10 20.33 -6.94
CA SER A 253 2.47 21.65 -7.45
C SER A 253 3.44 21.56 -8.63
N SER A 254 4.36 20.59 -8.64
CA SER A 254 5.27 20.36 -9.78
C SER A 254 4.56 19.67 -10.94
N ALA A 255 3.69 18.70 -10.67
CA ALA A 255 2.95 17.95 -11.67
C ALA A 255 2.04 18.85 -12.52
N ILE A 256 1.33 19.79 -11.88
CA ILE A 256 0.44 20.73 -12.58
C ILE A 256 1.21 21.64 -13.54
N GLU A 257 2.46 22.00 -13.24
CA GLU A 257 3.26 22.89 -14.09
C GLU A 257 3.61 22.27 -15.45
N THR A 258 3.49 20.95 -15.57
CA THR A 258 3.72 20.23 -16.84
C THR A 258 2.46 20.10 -17.71
N SER A 259 1.28 20.50 -17.21
CA SER A 259 -0.01 20.31 -17.89
C SER A 259 -0.25 21.32 -19.01
N ASP A 260 -0.94 20.90 -20.06
CA ASP A 260 -1.40 21.78 -21.15
C ASP A 260 -2.35 22.86 -20.60
N MET A 261 -3.19 22.50 -19.62
CA MET A 261 -4.09 23.41 -18.92
C MET A 261 -3.31 24.54 -18.25
N ARG A 262 -2.21 24.24 -17.59
CA ARG A 262 -1.36 25.26 -16.96
C ARG A 262 -0.71 26.16 -18.00
N ALA A 263 -0.23 25.58 -19.10
CA ALA A 263 0.40 26.34 -20.19
C ALA A 263 -0.57 27.34 -20.85
N ALA A 264 -1.88 27.05 -20.83
CA ALA A 264 -2.91 27.93 -21.36
C ALA A 264 -3.32 29.06 -20.39
N GLU A 265 -2.91 29.02 -19.13
CA GLU A 265 -3.25 30.05 -18.14
C GLU A 265 -2.37 31.30 -18.28
N LEU A 266 -3.00 32.47 -18.08
CA LEU A 266 -2.25 33.71 -17.95
C LEU A 266 -1.41 33.71 -16.67
N PRO A 267 -0.13 34.14 -16.72
CA PRO A 267 0.73 34.22 -15.54
C PRO A 267 0.15 35.10 -14.43
N GLU A 268 -0.63 36.12 -14.79
CA GLU A 268 -1.21 37.11 -13.88
C GLU A 268 -2.40 36.57 -13.07
N ASN A 269 -2.97 35.43 -13.46
CA ASN A 269 -4.10 34.84 -12.75
C ASN A 269 -3.66 34.30 -11.38
N ILE A 270 -4.33 34.79 -10.34
CA ILE A 270 -4.12 34.35 -8.96
C ILE A 270 -4.64 32.92 -8.73
N VAL A 271 -5.65 32.53 -9.51
CA VAL A 271 -6.26 31.19 -9.47
C VAL A 271 -5.77 30.31 -10.62
N THR A 272 -5.71 29.00 -10.37
CA THR A 272 -5.40 27.99 -11.40
C THR A 272 -6.61 27.08 -11.66
N GLN A 273 -6.85 26.78 -12.93
CA GLN A 273 -7.84 25.83 -13.41
C GLN A 273 -7.38 24.39 -13.24
N CYS A 274 -6.07 24.16 -13.11
CA CYS A 274 -5.50 22.83 -12.88
C CYS A 274 -5.99 22.18 -11.58
N VAL A 275 -6.47 22.97 -10.61
CA VAL A 275 -7.05 22.44 -9.38
C VAL A 275 -8.41 23.07 -9.18
N LYS A 276 -9.46 22.26 -9.29
CA LYS A 276 -10.84 22.69 -9.05
C LYS A 276 -11.50 21.81 -8.00
N CYS A 277 -12.43 22.36 -7.25
CA CYS A 277 -13.31 21.58 -6.39
C CYS A 277 -14.76 21.67 -6.83
N GLN A 278 -15.49 20.58 -6.63
CA GLN A 278 -16.94 20.54 -6.59
C GLN A 278 -17.35 20.28 -5.14
N GLY A 279 -17.89 21.32 -4.49
CA GLY A 279 -18.28 21.24 -3.09
C GLY A 279 -19.79 21.10 -2.95
N PHE A 280 -20.22 20.15 -2.12
CA PHE A 280 -21.61 19.99 -1.69
C PHE A 280 -21.69 20.36 -0.21
N PRO A 281 -22.21 21.56 0.14
CA PRO A 281 -22.19 22.07 1.51
C PRO A 281 -22.68 21.06 2.55
N GLY A 282 -21.88 20.84 3.59
CA GLY A 282 -22.17 19.91 4.68
C GLY A 282 -22.04 18.42 4.33
N GLN A 283 -21.68 18.06 3.09
CA GLN A 283 -21.59 16.67 2.64
C GLN A 283 -20.15 16.29 2.29
N VAL A 284 -19.68 16.65 1.09
CA VAL A 284 -18.40 16.22 0.54
C VAL A 284 -17.80 17.31 -0.35
N ILE A 285 -16.49 17.23 -0.53
CA ILE A 285 -15.73 18.02 -1.50
C ILE A 285 -15.07 17.03 -2.45
N MET A 286 -15.29 17.18 -3.75
CA MET A 286 -14.53 16.47 -4.77
C MET A 286 -13.46 17.43 -5.30
N VAL A 287 -12.19 17.05 -5.17
CA VAL A 287 -11.07 17.83 -5.68
C VAL A 287 -10.52 17.14 -6.91
N ASP A 288 -10.44 17.91 -7.99
CA ASP A 288 -9.94 17.53 -9.30
C ASP A 288 -8.61 18.24 -9.54
N VAL A 289 -7.55 17.48 -9.82
CA VAL A 289 -6.22 17.98 -10.16
C VAL A 289 -5.84 17.52 -11.56
N THR A 290 -5.77 18.45 -12.51
CA THR A 290 -5.33 18.22 -13.87
C THR A 290 -3.82 18.24 -13.95
N VAL A 291 -3.24 17.18 -14.50
CA VAL A 291 -1.79 17.00 -14.69
C VAL A 291 -1.53 16.48 -16.10
N SER A 292 -0.30 16.62 -16.60
CA SER A 292 0.03 16.15 -17.94
C SER A 292 -0.19 14.64 -18.09
N LYS A 293 -0.47 14.19 -19.32
CA LYS A 293 -0.59 12.75 -19.60
C LYS A 293 0.68 11.97 -19.24
N ALA A 294 1.85 12.57 -19.48
CA ALA A 294 3.13 11.99 -19.11
C ALA A 294 3.21 11.80 -17.59
N GLU A 295 2.77 12.78 -16.82
CA GLU A 295 2.74 12.65 -15.37
C GLU A 295 1.73 11.61 -14.89
N CYS A 296 0.54 11.53 -15.50
CA CYS A 296 -0.38 10.42 -15.26
C CYS A 296 0.25 9.04 -15.53
N ILE A 297 1.06 8.93 -16.58
CA ILE A 297 1.79 7.69 -16.89
C ILE A 297 2.86 7.41 -15.84
N ASN A 298 3.67 8.40 -15.49
CA ASN A 298 4.67 8.27 -14.41
C ASN A 298 3.99 7.79 -13.12
N ILE A 299 2.85 8.39 -12.77
CA ILE A 299 2.05 7.99 -11.60
C ILE A 299 1.63 6.51 -11.69
N MET A 300 1.28 6.01 -12.88
CA MET A 300 0.94 4.60 -13.08
C MET A 300 2.15 3.67 -13.12
N GLU A 301 3.34 4.12 -13.53
CA GLU A 301 4.55 3.29 -13.53
C GLU A 301 5.00 2.91 -12.10
N PHE A 302 4.56 3.67 -11.10
CA PHE A 302 4.76 3.39 -9.68
C PHE A 302 3.59 2.66 -9.00
N VAL A 303 2.53 2.30 -9.74
CA VAL A 303 1.34 1.54 -9.28
C VAL A 303 1.40 0.10 -9.77
#